data_AF-A0A819TDR4-F1
#
_entry.id   AF-A0A819TDR4-F1
#
_cell.length_a   1.000
_cell.length_b   1.000
_cell.length_c   1.000
_cell.angle_alpha   90.00
_cell.angle_beta   90.00
_cell.angle_gamma   90.00
#
_symmetry.space_group_name_H-M   'P 1'
#
loop_
_entity.id
_entity.type
_entity.pdbx_description
1 polymer ?
#
loop_
_entity_poly.entity_id
_entity_poly.type
_entity_poly.pdbx_seq_one_letter_code
_entity_poly.pdbx_strand_id
1 'polypeptide(L)'
;MMRTSNFKNVAKTLATRYCVKQCFKSHYLCQLKDLIYPVGVKKTRTTCFNTAMKNLLVNDLGWNELDEYIIICHRLVYDTIEYCRSAVYVIDLLHLNEQPIFAQVVFILKINQKWWLLMDLLNTIAYNKDLFAWEIKSIDHYSIIDP
;
A
#
# COMPACT_ATOMS: atom_id res chain seq x y z
N MET A 1 -7.41 13.43 25.16
CA MET A 1 -6.97 12.02 25.22
C MET A 1 -5.98 11.79 24.08
N MET A 2 -4.68 11.92 24.34
CA MET A 2 -3.62 11.73 23.34
C MET A 2 -3.46 10.23 23.06
N ARG A 3 -3.78 9.79 21.83
CA ARG A 3 -3.38 8.47 21.34
C ARG A 3 -1.95 8.57 20.81
N THR A 4 -0.99 8.24 21.65
CA THR A 4 0.39 7.94 21.25
C THR A 4 0.43 6.56 20.60
N SER A 5 0.28 6.50 19.27
CA SER A 5 0.60 5.29 18.50
C SER A 5 2.11 5.11 18.45
N ASN A 6 2.57 4.23 19.33
CA ASN A 6 3.93 3.74 19.49
C ASN A 6 4.71 3.55 18.17
N PHE A 7 5.74 4.38 17.99
CA PHE A 7 6.90 4.18 17.10
C PHE A 7 7.77 2.97 17.52
N LYS A 8 7.18 1.82 17.86
CA LYS A 8 7.92 0.66 18.40
C LYS A 8 8.59 -0.24 17.35
N ASN A 9 8.61 0.14 16.06
CA ASN A 9 9.07 -0.78 15.01
C ASN A 9 10.24 -0.32 14.13
N VAL A 10 10.83 0.87 14.31
CA VAL A 10 11.78 1.40 13.30
C VAL A 10 13.20 0.82 13.44
N ALA A 11 13.78 0.77 14.64
CA ALA A 11 15.15 0.24 14.79
C ALA A 11 15.23 -1.29 14.59
N LYS A 12 14.17 -2.03 14.95
CA LYS A 12 14.11 -3.48 14.74
C LYS A 12 13.96 -3.82 13.25
N THR A 13 13.31 -2.99 12.44
CA THR A 13 13.11 -3.29 11.00
C THR A 13 14.33 -3.06 10.15
N LEU A 14 15.27 -2.15 10.46
CA LEU A 14 16.48 -1.97 9.64
C LEU A 14 17.47 -3.13 9.80
N ALA A 15 17.79 -3.53 11.04
CA ALA A 15 18.63 -4.69 11.31
C ALA A 15 17.97 -5.99 10.81
N THR A 16 16.64 -6.13 10.98
CA THR A 16 15.91 -7.28 10.43
C THR A 16 15.86 -7.24 8.90
N ARG A 17 15.69 -6.06 8.25
CA ARG A 17 15.73 -5.93 6.78
C ARG A 17 17.12 -6.22 6.22
N TYR A 18 18.19 -5.88 6.95
CA TYR A 18 19.56 -6.19 6.54
C TYR A 18 19.86 -7.69 6.69
N CYS A 19 19.48 -8.31 7.81
CA CYS A 19 19.58 -9.76 8.00
C CYS A 19 18.68 -10.53 7.02
N VAL A 20 17.46 -10.08 6.75
CA VAL A 20 16.56 -10.71 5.76
C VAL A 20 17.09 -10.54 4.34
N LYS A 21 17.68 -9.39 3.97
CA LYS A 21 18.36 -9.21 2.67
C LYS A 21 19.55 -10.16 2.48
N GLN A 22 20.27 -10.50 3.55
CA GLN A 22 21.36 -11.48 3.48
C GLN A 22 20.86 -12.94 3.52
N CYS A 23 19.77 -13.24 4.25
CA CYS A 23 19.16 -14.57 4.25
C CYS A 23 18.33 -14.87 2.98
N PHE A 24 17.86 -13.85 2.26
CA PHE A 24 17.19 -14.03 0.96
C PHE A 24 18.15 -14.41 -0.17
N LYS A 25 19.47 -14.20 -0.01
CA LYS A 25 20.45 -14.52 -1.06
C LYS A 25 20.75 -16.02 -1.20
N SER A 26 20.25 -16.89 -0.32
CA SER A 26 20.69 -18.30 -0.32
C SER A 26 19.59 -19.37 -0.36
N HIS A 27 18.28 -19.06 -0.38
CA HIS A 27 17.26 -20.11 -0.17
C HIS A 27 16.06 -20.19 -1.14
N TYR A 28 16.09 -19.56 -2.32
CA TYR A 28 15.06 -19.84 -3.34
C TYR A 28 15.66 -20.05 -4.73
N LEU A 29 16.24 -21.24 -4.93
CA LEU A 29 16.44 -21.91 -6.21
C LEU A 29 15.14 -22.61 -6.69
N CYS A 30 13.97 -22.05 -6.39
CA CYS A 30 12.70 -22.51 -6.96
C CYS A 30 12.13 -21.37 -7.80
N GLN A 31 11.97 -21.66 -9.10
CA GLN A 31 11.38 -20.82 -10.13
C GLN A 31 10.32 -19.85 -9.57
N LEU A 32 10.63 -18.56 -9.61
CA LEU A 32 9.65 -17.48 -9.41
C LEU A 32 8.65 -17.57 -10.57
N LYS A 33 7.61 -18.38 -10.41
CA LYS A 33 6.37 -18.19 -11.18
C LYS A 33 5.80 -16.83 -10.78
N ASP A 34 5.14 -16.15 -11.71
CA ASP A 34 4.37 -14.94 -11.42
C ASP A 34 3.36 -15.26 -10.30
N LEU A 35 3.71 -14.87 -9.08
CA LEU A 35 3.01 -15.25 -7.86
C LEU A 35 1.98 -14.17 -7.57
N ILE A 36 0.82 -14.28 -8.20
CA ILE A 36 -0.35 -13.48 -7.84
C ILE A 36 -1.19 -14.30 -6.87
N TYR A 37 -1.10 -14.01 -5.57
CA TYR A 37 -1.94 -14.67 -4.57
C TYR A 37 -2.51 -13.69 -3.53
N PRO A 38 -3.85 -13.58 -3.44
CA PRO A 38 -4.51 -12.77 -2.43
C PRO A 38 -4.76 -13.56 -1.14
N VAL A 39 -4.70 -12.88 0.00
CA VAL A 39 -4.95 -13.45 1.33
C VAL A 39 -6.06 -12.66 2.03
N GLY A 40 -7.01 -13.37 2.65
CA GLY A 40 -8.14 -12.76 3.36
C GLY A 40 -9.15 -12.11 2.41
N VAL A 41 -9.48 -12.78 1.32
CA VAL A 41 -10.45 -12.30 0.33
C VAL A 41 -11.85 -12.27 0.93
N LYS A 42 -12.55 -11.15 0.77
CA LYS A 42 -13.94 -10.99 1.19
C LYS A 42 -14.70 -10.02 0.29
N LYS A 43 -16.02 -10.16 0.26
CA LYS A 43 -16.91 -9.14 -0.32
C LYS A 43 -17.20 -8.07 0.73
N THR A 44 -17.07 -6.81 0.34
CA THR A 44 -17.33 -5.66 1.23
C THR A 44 -18.35 -4.75 0.56
N ARG A 45 -19.28 -4.20 1.36
CA ARG A 45 -20.27 -3.24 0.89
C ARG A 45 -19.60 -1.95 0.46
N THR A 46 -20.07 -1.35 -0.62
CA THR A 46 -19.48 -0.14 -1.22
C THR A 46 -19.75 1.14 -0.41
N THR A 47 -20.54 1.03 0.66
CA THR A 47 -20.75 2.10 1.65
C THR A 47 -19.50 2.45 2.45
N CYS A 48 -18.46 1.60 2.45
CA CYS A 48 -17.20 1.91 3.13
C CYS A 48 -16.30 2.90 2.38
N PHE A 49 -16.60 3.20 1.11
CA PHE A 49 -15.86 4.16 0.31
C PHE A 49 -16.47 5.55 0.45
N ASN A 50 -15.62 6.54 0.66
CA ASN A 50 -16.04 7.94 0.59
C ASN A 50 -16.25 8.36 -0.88
N THR A 51 -16.82 9.55 -1.08
CA THR A 51 -17.15 10.07 -2.41
C THR A 51 -15.92 10.17 -3.33
N ALA A 52 -14.77 10.61 -2.79
CA ALA A 52 -13.54 10.73 -3.57
C ALA A 52 -13.06 9.37 -4.10
N MET A 53 -13.06 8.34 -3.25
CA MET A 53 -12.71 6.98 -3.65
C MET A 53 -13.68 6.45 -4.73
N LYS A 54 -15.00 6.64 -4.55
CA LYS A 54 -15.99 6.16 -5.53
C LYS A 54 -15.79 6.80 -6.90
N ASN A 55 -15.66 8.13 -6.95
CA ASN A 55 -15.40 8.86 -8.19
C ASN A 55 -14.17 8.31 -8.91
N LEU A 56 -13.12 8.01 -8.15
CA LEU A 56 -11.87 7.50 -8.70
C LEU A 56 -12.03 6.06 -9.24
N LEU A 57 -12.75 5.18 -8.53
CA LEU A 57 -13.04 3.83 -9.02
C LEU A 57 -13.88 3.84 -10.31
N VAL A 58 -14.84 4.75 -10.43
CA VAL A 58 -15.67 4.90 -11.64
C VAL A 58 -14.85 5.42 -12.80
N ASN A 59 -14.11 6.52 -12.59
CA ASN A 59 -13.38 7.20 -13.66
C ASN A 59 -12.17 6.40 -14.16
N ASP A 60 -11.39 5.80 -13.26
CA ASP A 60 -10.11 5.16 -13.62
C ASP A 60 -10.29 3.68 -13.98
N LEU A 61 -11.24 2.99 -13.34
CA LEU A 61 -11.43 1.54 -13.49
C LEU A 61 -12.73 1.15 -14.18
N GLY A 62 -13.58 2.12 -14.53
CA GLY A 62 -14.90 1.86 -15.12
C GLY A 62 -15.80 1.06 -14.18
N TRP A 63 -15.63 1.21 -12.87
CA TRP A 63 -16.43 0.50 -11.88
C TRP A 63 -17.90 0.92 -11.97
N ASN A 64 -18.82 -0.06 -11.90
CA ASN A 64 -20.25 0.19 -11.94
C ASN A 64 -20.75 0.55 -10.53
N GLU A 65 -21.17 1.80 -10.33
CA GLU A 65 -21.69 2.27 -9.02
C GLU A 65 -22.92 1.50 -8.52
N LEU A 66 -23.62 0.80 -9.41
CA LEU A 66 -24.76 -0.05 -9.06
C LEU A 66 -24.34 -1.33 -8.30
N ASP A 67 -23.05 -1.68 -8.33
CA ASP A 67 -22.56 -2.84 -7.59
C ASP A 67 -22.62 -2.55 -6.08
N GLU A 68 -23.44 -3.32 -5.35
CA GLU A 68 -23.53 -3.18 -3.90
C GLU A 68 -22.27 -3.67 -3.16
N TYR A 69 -21.48 -4.54 -3.81
CA TYR A 69 -20.34 -5.22 -3.21
C TYR A 69 -19.13 -5.20 -4.13
N ILE A 70 -17.95 -5.01 -3.52
CA ILE A 70 -16.66 -5.17 -4.18
C ILE A 70 -15.84 -6.25 -3.47
N ILE A 71 -15.04 -6.99 -4.24
CA ILE A 71 -14.12 -7.98 -3.69
C ILE A 71 -12.86 -7.26 -3.24
N ILE A 72 -12.46 -7.50 -1.98
CA ILE A 72 -11.22 -6.95 -1.41
C ILE A 72 -10.39 -8.07 -0.79
N CYS A 73 -9.10 -7.84 -0.61
CA CYS A 73 -8.25 -8.70 0.22
C CYS A 73 -7.50 -7.90 1.30
N HIS A 74 -7.02 -8.58 2.33
CA HIS A 74 -6.18 -7.97 3.37
C HIS A 74 -4.75 -7.77 2.88
N ARG A 75 -4.28 -8.76 2.10
CA ARG A 75 -2.92 -8.81 1.58
C ARG A 75 -2.93 -9.38 0.16
N LEU A 76 -2.04 -8.89 -0.68
CA LEU A 76 -1.77 -9.39 -2.02
C LEU A 76 -0.27 -9.56 -2.19
N VAL A 77 0.15 -10.71 -2.67
CA VAL A 77 1.51 -10.86 -3.21
C VAL A 77 1.41 -10.81 -4.72
N TYR A 78 2.26 -9.99 -5.32
CA TYR A 78 2.34 -9.75 -6.76
C TYR A 78 3.81 -9.59 -7.13
N ASP A 79 4.32 -10.38 -8.08
CA ASP A 79 5.71 -10.34 -8.57
C ASP A 79 6.77 -10.18 -7.48
N THR A 80 6.63 -10.94 -6.38
CA THR A 80 7.47 -10.97 -5.16
C THR A 80 7.30 -9.83 -4.16
N ILE A 81 6.45 -8.85 -4.44
CA ILE A 81 6.11 -7.75 -3.52
C ILE A 81 4.86 -8.13 -2.72
N GLU A 82 4.93 -7.94 -1.40
CA GLU A 82 3.79 -8.12 -0.50
C GLU A 82 3.13 -6.77 -0.21
N TYR A 83 1.92 -6.58 -0.73
CA TYR A 83 1.05 -5.45 -0.44
C TYR A 83 0.10 -5.79 0.69
N CYS A 84 0.05 -4.94 1.72
CA CYS A 84 -0.85 -5.08 2.86
C CYS A 84 -1.63 -3.79 3.07
N ARG A 85 -2.90 -3.93 3.45
CA ARG A 85 -3.70 -2.79 3.89
C ARG A 85 -2.99 -2.04 5.03
N SER A 86 -3.05 -0.71 4.99
CA SER A 86 -2.39 0.25 5.90
C SER A 86 -0.87 0.29 5.85
N ALA A 87 -0.20 -0.52 5.03
CA ALA A 87 1.22 -0.38 4.78
C ALA A 87 1.51 0.85 3.91
N VAL A 88 2.66 1.48 4.18
CA VAL A 88 3.15 2.66 3.46
C VAL A 88 4.31 2.24 2.56
N TYR A 89 4.27 2.70 1.31
CA TYR A 89 5.28 2.45 0.29
C TYR A 89 5.82 3.77 -0.23
N VAL A 90 7.06 3.75 -0.71
CA VAL A 90 7.59 4.79 -1.58
C VAL A 90 7.19 4.39 -2.99
N ILE A 91 6.41 5.24 -3.65
CA ILE A 91 5.89 4.96 -5.00
C ILE A 91 6.70 5.66 -6.08
N ASP A 92 7.37 6.75 -5.73
CA ASP A 92 8.22 7.53 -6.65
C ASP A 92 9.16 8.45 -5.86
N LEU A 93 10.03 9.17 -6.57
CA LEU A 93 10.90 10.22 -6.04
C LEU A 93 10.65 11.54 -6.78
N LEU A 94 10.58 12.66 -6.06
CA LEU A 94 10.52 13.98 -6.68
C LEU A 94 11.81 14.26 -7.46
N HIS A 95 11.68 14.64 -8.73
CA HIS A 95 12.81 14.82 -9.64
C HIS A 95 13.86 15.85 -9.20
N LEU A 96 13.46 16.87 -8.43
CA LEU A 96 14.36 17.98 -8.09
C LEU A 96 15.29 17.70 -6.91
N ASN A 97 14.83 16.91 -5.94
CA ASN A 97 15.51 16.73 -4.66
C ASN A 97 15.52 15.28 -4.16
N GLU A 98 15.09 14.33 -5.00
CA GLU A 98 14.98 12.90 -4.68
C GLU A 98 14.15 12.62 -3.43
N GLN A 99 13.25 13.55 -3.06
CA GLN A 99 12.39 13.36 -1.91
C GLN A 99 11.36 12.27 -2.23
N PRO A 100 11.24 11.23 -1.39
CA PRO A 100 10.31 10.14 -1.64
C PRO A 100 8.85 10.59 -1.59
N ILE A 101 8.07 10.10 -2.55
CA ILE A 101 6.61 10.19 -2.57
C ILE A 101 6.07 8.95 -1.87
N PHE A 102 5.32 9.16 -0.79
CA PHE A 102 4.76 8.07 0.01
C PHE A 102 3.28 7.87 -0.31
N ALA A 103 2.86 6.62 -0.29
CA ALA A 103 1.46 6.27 -0.40
C ALA A 103 1.09 5.14 0.57
N GLN A 104 -0.08 5.21 1.18
CA GLN A 104 -0.61 4.17 2.06
C GLN A 104 -1.67 3.35 1.34
N VAL A 105 -1.59 2.02 1.42
CA VAL A 105 -2.66 1.16 0.88
C VAL A 105 -3.91 1.31 1.74
N VAL A 106 -4.98 1.87 1.19
CA VAL A 106 -6.28 1.98 1.86
C VAL A 106 -7.06 0.68 1.67
N PHE A 107 -7.14 0.21 0.43
CA PHE A 107 -7.77 -1.06 0.07
C PHE A 107 -7.01 -1.75 -1.06
N ILE A 108 -7.10 -3.08 -1.06
CA ILE A 108 -6.68 -3.91 -2.20
C ILE A 108 -7.95 -4.51 -2.79
N LEU A 109 -8.28 -4.12 -4.01
CA LEU A 109 -9.58 -4.32 -4.64
C LEU A 109 -9.45 -5.23 -5.85
N LYS A 110 -10.48 -6.02 -6.14
CA LYS A 110 -10.57 -6.78 -7.40
C LYS A 110 -11.71 -6.22 -8.25
N ILE A 111 -11.38 -5.66 -9.41
CA ILE A 111 -12.30 -5.10 -10.41
C ILE A 111 -11.90 -5.65 -11.78
N ASN A 112 -12.87 -6.06 -12.60
CA ASN A 112 -12.63 -6.60 -13.95
C ASN A 112 -11.60 -7.75 -13.96
N GLN A 113 -11.70 -8.65 -12.99
CA GLN A 113 -10.78 -9.79 -12.75
C GLN A 113 -9.32 -9.41 -12.40
N LYS A 114 -8.99 -8.14 -12.30
CA LYS A 114 -7.65 -7.64 -11.95
C LYS A 114 -7.61 -7.07 -10.53
N TRP A 115 -6.45 -7.20 -9.87
CA TRP A 115 -6.20 -6.61 -8.55
C TRP A 115 -5.64 -5.20 -8.70
N TRP A 116 -6.11 -4.29 -7.85
CA TRP A 116 -5.73 -2.88 -7.84
C TRP A 116 -5.44 -2.42 -6.41
N LEU A 117 -4.48 -1.52 -6.27
CA LEU A 117 -4.18 -0.84 -5.03
C LEU A 117 -4.89 0.51 -5.02
N LEU A 118 -5.87 0.69 -4.14
CA LEU A 118 -6.40 2.01 -3.81
C LEU A 118 -5.52 2.60 -2.71
N MET A 119 -4.78 3.63 -3.06
CA MET A 119 -3.77 4.24 -2.19
C MET A 119 -4.13 5.67 -1.82
N ASP A 120 -3.75 6.08 -0.62
CA ASP A 120 -3.79 7.46 -0.15
C ASP A 120 -2.39 8.06 -0.27
N LEU A 121 -2.25 9.09 -1.10
CA LEU A 121 -1.01 9.83 -1.29
C LEU A 121 -0.75 10.68 -0.05
N LEU A 122 0.42 10.46 0.56
CA LEU A 122 0.79 11.09 1.81
C LEU A 122 1.66 12.30 1.54
N ASN A 123 1.31 13.43 2.16
CA ASN A 123 2.16 14.60 2.14
C ASN A 123 3.34 14.39 3.09
N THR A 124 4.52 14.78 2.64
CA THR A 124 5.73 14.76 3.47
C THR A 124 5.87 16.10 4.19
N ILE A 125 5.96 16.07 5.52
CA ILE A 125 6.00 17.27 6.35
C ILE A 125 7.45 17.70 6.59
N ALA A 126 8.25 16.80 7.17
CA ALA A 126 9.63 17.08 7.56
C ALA A 126 10.44 15.80 7.67
N TYR A 127 11.77 15.92 7.59
CA TYR A 127 12.67 14.82 7.91
C TYR A 127 13.15 14.94 9.35
N ASN A 128 12.86 13.93 10.16
CA ASN A 128 13.41 13.82 11.50
C ASN A 128 14.78 13.14 11.43
N LYS A 129 15.84 13.93 11.64
CA LYS A 129 17.24 13.47 11.58
C LYS A 129 17.58 12.46 12.68
N ASP A 130 16.99 12.59 13.86
CA ASP A 130 17.28 11.71 15.00
C ASP A 130 16.69 10.30 14.78
N LEU A 131 15.55 10.24 14.08
CA LEU A 131 14.87 8.98 13.74
C LEU A 131 15.26 8.44 12.36
N PHE A 132 16.02 9.21 11.58
CA PHE A 132 16.29 8.98 10.17
C PHE A 132 15.02 8.66 9.36
N ALA A 133 13.93 9.38 9.63
CA ALA A 133 12.60 9.08 9.10
C ALA A 133 11.85 10.33 8.65
N TRP A 134 11.04 10.18 7.60
CA TRP A 134 10.11 11.21 7.15
C TRP A 134 8.85 11.20 8.00
N GLU A 135 8.45 12.39 8.44
CA GLU A 135 7.11 12.65 8.95
C GLU A 135 6.17 12.81 7.76
N ILE A 136 5.13 11.99 7.73
CA ILE A 136 4.16 11.92 6.64
C ILE A 136 2.75 12.03 7.19
N LYS A 137 1.85 12.62 6.41
CA LYS A 137 0.46 12.82 6.81
C LYS A 137 -0.48 12.61 5.63
N SER A 138 -1.59 11.92 5.90
CA SER A 138 -2.70 11.80 4.96
C SER A 138 -3.32 13.16 4.66
N ILE A 139 -3.61 13.38 3.38
CA ILE A 139 -4.36 14.54 2.89
C ILE A 139 -5.66 14.10 2.20
N ASP A 140 -6.08 12.84 2.43
CA ASP A 140 -7.24 12.22 1.79
C ASP A 140 -7.23 12.33 0.25
N HIS A 141 -6.04 12.19 -0.34
CA HIS A 141 -5.84 12.29 -1.77
C HIS A 141 -5.55 10.90 -2.34
N TYR A 142 -6.55 10.30 -2.98
CA TYR A 142 -6.48 8.90 -3.38
C TYR A 142 -5.98 8.72 -4.82
N SER A 143 -5.41 7.56 -5.10
CA SER A 143 -4.98 7.13 -6.43
C SER A 143 -5.13 5.62 -6.58
N ILE A 144 -5.29 5.15 -7.81
CA ILE A 144 -5.28 3.72 -8.14
C ILE A 144 -3.95 3.37 -8.79
N ILE A 145 -3.36 2.29 -8.31
CA ILE A 145 -2.08 1.79 -8.77
C ILE A 145 -2.21 0.31 -9.14
N ASP A 146 -1.57 -0.06 -10.24
CA ASP A 146 -1.35 -1.45 -10.64
C ASP A 146 -0.22 -2.03 -9.76
N PRO A 147 -0.45 -3.14 -9.03
CA PRO A 147 0.55 -3.73 -8.13
C PRO A 147 1.89 -4.07 -8.78
#